data_AF-A0A0C3BI39-F1
#
_entry.id   AF-A0A0C3BI39-F1
#
_cell.length_a   1.000
_cell.length_b   1.000
_cell.length_c   1.000
_cell.angle_alpha   90.00
_cell.angle_beta   90.00
_cell.angle_gamma   90.00
#
_symmetry.space_group_name_H-M   'P 1'
#
loop_
_entity.id
_entity.type
_entity.pdbx_description
1 polymer ?
#
loop_
_entity_poly.entity_id
_entity_poly.type
_entity_poly.pdbx_seq_one_letter_code
_entity_poly.pdbx_strand_id
1 'polypeptide(L)' 'MSNPYVQAGEPLHEFLRSFWQRQIDAAEQETPDYRHPPLPLARIKKVMKSDPDVKMIAADGRGV' A
#
# COMPACT_ATOMS: atom_id res chain seq x y z
N MET A 1 -18.08 -4.31 11.44
CA MET A 1 -17.85 -2.86 11.25
C MET A 1 -16.36 -2.64 11.39
N SER A 2 -15.68 -2.07 10.39
CA SER A 2 -14.25 -1.77 10.49
C SER A 2 -14.04 -0.61 11.47
N ASN A 3 -13.17 -0.79 12.46
CA ASN A 3 -12.79 0.31 13.33
C ASN A 3 -12.06 1.39 12.51
N PRO A 4 -12.38 2.69 12.73
CA PRO A 4 -11.64 3.76 12.09
C PRO A 4 -10.17 3.74 12.57
N TYR A 5 -9.24 3.97 11.64
CA TYR A 5 -7.81 3.99 11.96
C TYR A 5 -7.46 5.09 12.96
N VAL A 6 -8.09 6.26 12.81
CA VAL A 6 -7.90 7.44 13.65
C VAL A 6 -9.11 7.65 14.54
N GLN A 7 -8.87 7.95 15.82
CA GLN A 7 -9.93 8.33 16.75
C GLN A 7 -9.98 9.85 16.90
N ALA A 8 -11.19 10.41 17.01
CA ALA A 8 -11.35 11.84 17.25
C ALA A 8 -10.73 12.21 18.61
N GLY A 9 -9.85 13.21 18.62
CA GLY A 9 -9.14 13.66 19.82
C GLY A 9 -7.77 13.00 20.06
N GLU A 10 -7.37 12.03 19.24
CA GLU A 10 -6.03 11.45 19.30
C GLU A 10 -4.97 12.45 18.78
N PRO A 11 -3.85 12.66 19.49
CA PRO A 11 -2.76 13.48 19.00
C PRO A 11 -2.18 12.90 17.72
N LEU A 12 -2.12 13.71 16.65
CA LEU A 12 -1.67 13.26 15.32
C LEU A 12 -0.31 12.54 15.35
N HIS A 13 0.63 13.01 16.15
CA HIS A 13 1.96 12.42 16.26
C HIS A 13 1.92 10.98 16.82
N GLU A 14 1.11 10.75 17.84
CA GLU A 14 0.98 9.44 18.48
C GLU A 14 0.25 8.46 17.55
N PHE A 15 -0.81 8.93 16.90
CA PHE A 15 -1.52 8.19 15.86
C PHE A 15 -0.56 7.74 14.75
N LEU A 16 0.22 8.66 14.19
CA LEU A 16 1.13 8.37 13.08
C LEU A 16 2.19 7.35 13.47
N ARG A 17 2.77 7.47 14.68
CA ARG A 17 3.75 6.51 15.19
C ARG A 17 3.15 5.10 15.27
N SER A 18 1.99 4.97 15.91
CA SER A 18 1.30 3.68 16.08
C SER A 18 0.78 3.13 14.75
N PHE A 19 0.39 3.99 13.82
CA PHE A 19 -0.01 3.61 12.46
C PHE A 19 1.17 3.00 11.70
N TRP A 20 2.29 3.70 11.60
CA TRP A 20 3.46 3.24 10.86
C TRP A 20 4.06 1.97 11.44
N GLN A 21 4.11 1.84 12.77
CA GLN A 21 4.55 0.58 13.39
C GLN A 21 3.72 -0.62 12.92
N ARG A 22 2.38 -0.49 12.95
CA ARG A 22 1.47 -1.54 12.44
C ARG A 22 1.66 -1.83 10.95
N GLN A 23 1.93 -0.80 10.14
CA GLN A 23 2.18 -0.97 8.70
C GLN A 23 3.49 -1.73 8.44
N ILE A 24 4.54 -1.44 9.22
CA ILE A 24 5.83 -2.14 9.14
C ILE A 24 5.65 -3.59 9.56
N ASP A 25 5.03 -3.83 10.71
CA ASP A 25 4.80 -5.19 11.24
C ASP A 25 3.99 -6.03 10.23
N ALA A 26 2.97 -5.45 9.60
CA ALA A 26 2.19 -6.11 8.55
C ALA A 26 3.05 -6.42 7.31
N ALA A 27 3.87 -5.48 6.85
CA ALA A 27 4.74 -5.69 5.68
C ALA A 27 5.82 -6.77 5.91
N GLU A 28 6.28 -6.93 7.16
CA GLU A 28 7.26 -7.95 7.52
C GLU A 28 6.64 -9.34 7.70
N GLN A 29 5.39 -9.41 8.17
CA GLN A 29 4.73 -10.67 8.53
C GLN A 29 3.79 -11.22 7.43
N GLU A 30 3.22 -10.36 6.59
CA GLU A 30 2.30 -10.80 5.55
C GLU A 30 3.04 -11.41 4.36
N THR A 31 2.60 -12.59 3.92
CA THR A 31 2.91 -13.11 2.60
C THR A 31 1.92 -12.50 1.61
N PRO A 32 2.36 -11.62 0.68
CA PRO A 32 1.42 -10.92 -0.17
C PRO A 32 0.68 -11.89 -1.09
N ASP A 33 -0.66 -11.80 -1.14
CA ASP A 33 -1.43 -12.48 -2.18
C ASP A 33 -1.27 -11.71 -3.51
N TYR A 34 -0.22 -12.04 -4.24
CA TYR A 34 0.07 -11.45 -5.56
C TYR A 34 -1.00 -11.78 -6.61
N ARG A 35 -1.88 -12.76 -6.37
CA ARG A 35 -3.00 -13.07 -7.26
C ARG A 35 -4.17 -12.11 -7.04
N HIS A 36 -4.36 -11.64 -5.82
CA HIS A 36 -5.45 -10.73 -5.45
C HIS A 36 -4.95 -9.53 -4.63
N PRO A 37 -4.10 -8.67 -5.23
CA PRO A 37 -3.64 -7.48 -4.55
C PRO A 37 -4.82 -6.56 -4.19
N PRO A 38 -4.74 -5.82 -3.07
CA PRO A 38 -5.81 -4.92 -2.63
C PRO A 38 -6.12 -3.80 -3.63
N LEU A 39 -5.16 -3.48 -4.51
CA LEU A 39 -5.32 -2.54 -5.60
C LEU A 39 -5.17 -3.23 -6.97
N PRO A 40 -6.11 -3.04 -7.91
CA PRO A 40 -6.01 -3.64 -9.24
C PRO A 40 -4.78 -3.11 -10.01
N LEU A 41 -3.91 -4.01 -10.48
CA LEU A 41 -2.72 -3.66 -11.26
C LEU A 41 -3.04 -2.79 -12.50
N ALA A 42 -4.18 -3.02 -13.15
CA ALA A 42 -4.62 -2.22 -14.28
C ALA A 42 -4.87 -0.74 -13.91
N ARG A 43 -5.36 -0.46 -12.70
CA ARG A 43 -5.59 0.91 -12.20
C ARG A 43 -4.26 1.59 -11.88
N ILE A 44 -3.36 0.88 -11.19
CA ILE A 44 -1.99 1.35 -10.90
C ILE A 44 -1.28 1.70 -12.22
N LYS A 45 -1.30 0.78 -13.21
CA LYS A 45 -0.69 0.99 -14.52
C LYS A 45 -1.28 2.18 -15.27
N LYS A 46 -2.58 2.44 -15.15
CA LYS A 46 -3.24 3.59 -15.78
C LYS A 46 -2.73 4.92 -15.19
N VAL A 47 -2.60 5.00 -13.87
CA VAL A 47 -2.05 6.18 -13.18
C VAL A 47 -0.58 6.38 -13.54
N MET A 48 0.22 5.31 -13.53
CA MET A 48 1.63 5.40 -13.91
C MET A 48 1.83 5.84 -15.38
N LYS A 49 0.97 5.40 -16.30
CA LYS A 49 1.03 5.80 -17.72
C LYS A 49 0.46 7.18 -18.02
N SER A 50 -0.20 7.85 -17.08
CA SER A 50 -0.60 9.25 -17.30
C SER A 50 0.56 10.22 -17.22
N ASP A 51 1.69 9.79 -16.66
CA ASP A 51 2.94 10.54 -16.69
C ASP A 51 3.63 10.36 -18.06
N PRO A 52 3.89 11.46 -18.81
CA PRO A 52 4.50 11.39 -20.14
C PRO A 52 5.96 10.91 -20.14
N ASP A 53 6.67 10.99 -19.01
CA ASP A 53 8.07 10.55 -18.89
C ASP A 53 8.19 9.03 -18.60
N VAL A 54 7.08 8.37 -18.26
CA VAL A 54 7.04 6.93 -17.99
C VAL A 54 6.99 6.15 -19.31
N LYS A 55 8.15 5.64 -19.73
CA LYS A 55 8.29 4.88 -20.98
C LYS A 55 7.83 3.42 -20.87
N MET A 56 8.30 2.70 -19.85
CA MET A 56 7.97 1.29 -19.64
C MET A 56 7.69 1.03 -18.16
N ILE A 57 6.64 0.24 -17.91
CA ILE A 57 6.28 -0.26 -16.59
C ILE A 57 6.49 -1.77 -16.66
N ALA A 58 7.46 -2.28 -15.92
CA ALA A 58 7.71 -3.72 -15.83
C ALA A 58 6.48 -4.42 -15.22
N ALA A 59 6.15 -5.61 -15.72
CA ALA A 59 5.40 -6.57 -14.92
C ALA A 59 6.33 -6.98 -13.76
N ASP A 60 5.78 -7.10 -12.56
CA ASP A 60 6.53 -7.44 -11.36
C ASP A 60 7.57 -8.56 -11.59
N GLY A 61 8.75 -8.35 -11.01
CA GLY A 61 9.79 -9.36 -10.96
C GLY A 61 9.29 -10.53 -10.14
N ARG A 62 9.07 -11.67 -10.79
CA ARG A 62 9.03 -12.97 -10.12
C ARG A 62 10.38 -13.21 -9.45
N GLY A 63 10.50 -12.80 -8.19
CA GLY A 63 11.51 -13.33 -7.28
C GLY A 63 11.11 -14.76 -6.95
N VAL A 64 11.98 -15.70 -7.33
CA VAL A 64 12.05 -17.05 -6.75
C VAL A 64 12.20 -17.00 -5.24
#